data_AF-A0A661R9P7-F1
#
_entry.id   AF-A0A661R9P7-F1
#
_cell.length_a   1.000
_cell.length_b   1.000
_cell.length_c   1.000
_cell.angle_alpha   90.00
_cell.angle_beta   90.00
_cell.angle_gamma   90.00
#
_symmetry.space_group_name_H-M   'P 1'
#
loop_
_entity.id
_entity.type
_entity.pdbx_description
1 polymer ?
#
loop_
_entity_poly.entity_id
_entity_poly.type
_entity_poly.pdbx_seq_one_letter_code
_entity_poly.pdbx_strand_id
1 'polypeptide(L)' 'PSGGSLADVKQLDTLIAGVDPIAVDAYTTTLFGLKPEDIGSTVEGFKRGLGQIDLDRCHIRMV' A
#
# COMPACT_ATOMS: atom_id res chain seq x y z
N PRO A 1 -6.70 14.46 -4.32
CA PRO A 1 -6.66 15.71 -5.11
C PRO A 1 -8.02 16.05 -5.74
N SER A 2 -8.40 17.32 -5.66
CA SER A 2 -9.64 17.84 -6.26
C SER A 2 -9.25 18.81 -7.37
N GLY A 3 -9.66 18.56 -8.62
CA GLY A 3 -9.51 19.54 -9.69
C GLY A 3 -8.09 19.80 -10.23
N GLY A 4 -7.11 18.93 -9.95
CA GLY A 4 -5.78 18.98 -10.58
C GLY A 4 -4.78 19.97 -9.97
N SER A 5 -5.06 20.50 -8.78
CA SER A 5 -4.11 21.38 -8.06
C SER A 5 -2.86 20.61 -7.61
N LEU A 6 -1.67 21.17 -7.89
CA LEU A 6 -0.39 20.64 -7.38
C LEU A 6 -0.26 20.78 -5.86
N ALA A 7 -1.01 21.68 -5.23
CA ALA A 7 -1.02 21.84 -3.77
C ALA A 7 -1.68 20.65 -3.05
N ASP A 8 -2.51 19.88 -3.75
CA ASP A 8 -3.25 18.73 -3.19
C ASP A 8 -2.50 17.39 -3.36
N VAL A 9 -1.30 17.41 -3.92
CA VAL A 9 -0.51 16.21 -4.24
C VAL A 9 0.91 16.33 -3.72
N LYS A 10 1.53 15.18 -3.50
CA LYS A 10 2.94 15.06 -3.15
C LYS A 10 3.62 14.17 -4.17
N GLN A 11 4.67 14.67 -4.81
CA GLN A 11 5.54 13.87 -5.66
C GLN A 11 6.49 13.04 -4.78
N LEU A 12 6.55 11.73 -5.03
CA LEU A 12 7.34 10.78 -4.24
C LEU A 12 8.43 10.06 -5.05
N ASP A 13 8.31 10.02 -6.38
CA ASP A 13 9.23 9.31 -7.28
C ASP A 13 9.58 7.88 -6.81
N THR A 14 8.60 7.18 -6.22
CA THR A 14 8.76 5.87 -5.59
C THR A 14 8.03 4.81 -6.39
N LEU A 15 8.71 3.69 -6.68
CA LEU A 15 8.12 2.50 -7.28
C LEU A 15 8.07 1.38 -6.24
N ILE A 16 6.87 0.83 -6.01
CA ILE A 16 6.67 -0.36 -5.20
C ILE A 16 6.29 -1.50 -6.14
N ALA A 17 7.01 -2.61 -6.07
CA ALA A 17 6.76 -3.78 -6.89
C ALA A 17 6.88 -5.05 -6.05
N GLY A 18 6.01 -6.02 -6.31
CA GLY A 18 5.98 -7.29 -5.59
C GLY A 18 5.06 -8.29 -6.29
N VAL A 19 5.24 -9.58 -5.95
CA VAL A 19 4.40 -10.67 -6.47
C VAL A 19 3.13 -10.87 -5.64
N ASP A 20 3.10 -10.33 -4.42
CA ASP A 20 1.94 -10.35 -3.53
C ASP A 20 1.23 -8.99 -3.62
N PRO A 21 0.04 -8.92 -4.22
CA PRO A 21 -0.68 -7.66 -4.40
C PRO A 21 -1.15 -7.07 -3.08
N ILE A 22 -1.51 -7.90 -2.09
CA ILE A 22 -1.97 -7.41 -0.78
C ILE A 22 -0.80 -6.82 0.00
N ALA A 23 0.38 -7.43 -0.07
CA ALA A 23 1.57 -6.88 0.58
C ALA A 23 2.00 -5.55 -0.05
N VAL A 24 1.89 -5.41 -1.37
CA VAL A 24 2.14 -4.14 -2.08
C VAL A 24 1.15 -3.06 -1.65
N ASP A 25 -0.15 -3.37 -1.61
CA ASP A 25 -1.18 -2.44 -1.15
C ASP A 25 -0.98 -2.05 0.33
N ALA A 26 -0.69 -3.03 1.20
CA ALA A 26 -0.40 -2.81 2.61
C ALA A 26 0.82 -1.90 2.81
N TYR A 27 1.89 -2.10 2.05
CA TYR A 27 3.05 -1.20 2.12
C TYR A 27 2.71 0.20 1.60
N THR A 28 1.87 0.29 0.56
CA THR A 28 1.43 1.57 -0.01
C THR A 28 0.69 2.44 1.00
N THR A 29 -0.06 1.87 1.95
CA THR A 29 -0.76 2.67 2.98
C THR A 29 0.20 3.49 3.83
N THR A 30 1.44 3.02 4.01
CA THR A 30 2.48 3.73 4.77
C THR A 30 2.89 5.05 4.11
N LEU A 31 2.77 5.17 2.79
CA LEU A 31 3.01 6.43 2.06
C LEU A 31 1.98 7.52 2.39
N PHE A 32 0.80 7.10 2.87
CA PHE A 32 -0.30 7.98 3.28
C PHE A 32 -0.41 8.12 4.80
N GLY A 33 0.50 7.51 5.57
CA GLY A 33 0.43 7.49 7.04
C GLY A 33 -0.78 6.71 7.57
N LEU A 34 -1.32 5.79 6.78
CA LEU A 34 -2.45 4.94 7.12
C LEU A 34 -1.96 3.53 7.44
N LYS A 35 -2.79 2.78 8.17
CA LYS A 35 -2.58 1.36 8.38
C LYS A 35 -3.27 0.53 7.28
N PRO A 36 -2.76 -0.67 6.95
CA PRO A 36 -3.42 -1.55 5.99
C PRO A 36 -4.89 -1.84 6.33
N GLU A 37 -5.22 -1.91 7.63
CA GLU A 37 -6.58 -2.18 8.13
C GLU A 37 -7.57 -1.03 7.87
N ASP A 38 -7.07 0.18 7.58
CA ASP A 38 -7.89 1.33 7.23
C ASP A 38 -8.44 1.22 5.80
N ILE A 39 -7.89 0.32 4.97
CA ILE A 39 -8.25 0.13 3.56
C ILE A 39 -9.07 -1.16 3.40
N GLY A 40 -10.39 -0.99 3.26
CA GLY A 40 -11.31 -2.12 3.19
C GLY A 40 -11.02 -3.12 2.08
N SER A 41 -10.56 -2.69 0.90
CA SER A 41 -10.18 -3.61 -0.18
C SER A 41 -8.99 -4.49 0.18
N THR A 42 -7.98 -3.93 0.84
CA THR A 42 -6.79 -4.64 1.30
C THR A 42 -7.16 -5.67 2.36
N VAL A 43 -8.01 -5.29 3.33
CA VAL A 43 -8.55 -6.20 4.36
C VAL A 43 -9.33 -7.35 3.74
N GLU A 44 -10.24 -7.07 2.81
CA GLU A 44 -11.04 -8.11 2.16
C GLU A 44 -10.22 -9.01 1.24
N GLY A 45 -9.17 -8.49 0.60
CA GLY A 45 -8.23 -9.28 -0.18
C GLY A 45 -7.42 -10.25 0.70
N PHE A 46 -6.95 -9.79 1.86
CA PHE A 46 -6.30 -10.64 2.86
C PHE A 46 -7.22 -11.75 3.38
N LYS A 47 -8.46 -11.42 3.76
CA LYS A 47 -9.44 -12.41 4.24
C LYS A 47 -9.75 -13.50 3.21
N ARG A 48 -9.62 -13.19 1.91
CA ARG A 48 -9.78 -14.13 0.80
C ARG A 48 -8.52 -14.93 0.48
N GLY A 49 -7.43 -14.70 1.19
CA GLY A 49 -6.15 -15.40 0.99
C GLY A 49 -5.39 -14.96 -0.27
N LEU A 50 -5.66 -13.75 -0.79
CA LEU A 50 -5.02 -13.24 -2.00
C LEU A 50 -3.61 -12.70 -1.78
N GLY A 51 -3.14 -12.70 -0.54
CA GLY A 51 -1.83 -12.18 -0.18
C GLY A 51 -1.71 -11.91 1.32
N GLN A 52 -0.64 -11.22 1.71
CA GLN A 52 -0.31 -10.90 3.09
C GLN A 52 -0.56 -9.43 3.43
N ILE A 53 -1.27 -9.16 4.53
CA ILE A 53 -1.48 -7.80 5.05
C ILE A 53 -0.44 -7.40 6.10
N ASP A 54 0.12 -8.38 6.82
CA ASP A 54 1.13 -8.17 7.85
C ASP A 54 2.53 -8.04 7.22
N LEU A 55 3.06 -6.81 7.22
CA LEU A 55 4.34 -6.49 6.60
C LEU A 55 5.53 -7.15 7.30
N ASP A 56 5.43 -7.51 8.58
CA ASP A 56 6.50 -8.22 9.32
C ASP A 56 6.69 -9.65 8.79
N ARG A 57 5.67 -10.17 8.09
CA ARG A 57 5.72 -11.48 7.42
C ARG A 57 6.20 -11.38 5.97
N CYS A 58 6.52 -10.18 5.49
CA CYS A 58 7.00 -9.93 4.14
C CYS A 58 8.52 -9.67 4.16
N HIS A 59 9.22 -10.16 3.14
CA HIS A 59 10.62 -9.81 2.93
C HIS A 59 10.71 -8.58 2.01
N ILE A 60 10.79 -7.39 2.62
CA ILE A 60 10.81 -6.11 1.92
C ILE A 60 12.25 -5.62 1.80
N ARG A 61 12.65 -5.16 0.61
CA ARG A 61 13.98 -4.62 0.34
C ARG A 61 13.85 -3.27 -0.38
N MET A 62 14.59 -2.28 0.11
CA MET A 62 14.80 -1.02 -0.59
C MET A 62 16.05 -1.14 -1.46
N VAL A 63 15.96 -0.65 -2.70
CA VAL A 63 17.04 -0.65 -3.70
C VAL A 63 17.36 0.76 -4.14
#